data_AF-A0A915D3T1-F1
#
_entry.id   AF-A0A915D3T1-F1
#
_cell.length_a   1.000
_cell.length_b   1.000
_cell.length_c   1.000
_cell.angle_alpha   90.00
_cell.angle_beta   90.00
_cell.angle_gamma   90.00
#
_symmetry.space_group_name_H-M   'P 1'
#
loop_
_entity.id
_entity.type
_entity.pdbx_description
1 polymer ?
#
loop_
_entity_poly.entity_id
_entity_poly.type
_entity_poly.pdbx_seq_one_letter_code
_entity_poly.pdbx_strand_id
1 'polypeptide(L)'
;MQYTIQQPSQWETLPSYTNFTSTIIFIGMSMYAFEGQTMILPIENKLENPEDFLDNFGVLPTTMILCTVGFMMAIGFYGYNGFGNDIKSTITVNVPKTGFYSVVNVFLMIQSILGHSIAMYVVFDMFFKGFRRKFQIRFPNVPLTLVDKGFRCFWVLVTYFMAILIPKLEHLIPLVGVTSGTLCALVYPPLFQTITFWEDWKANLTPARRAFKIGLNLALCYWVFLQLELV
;
A
#
# COMPACT_ATOMS: atom_id res chain seq x y z
N MET A 1 3.58 -18.91 -11.60
CA MET A 1 2.44 -19.85 -11.70
C MET A 1 2.81 -21.12 -12.45
N GLN A 2 3.15 -21.09 -13.74
CA GLN A 2 3.46 -22.35 -14.46
C GLN A 2 4.59 -23.16 -13.81
N TYR A 3 5.72 -22.52 -13.46
CA TYR A 3 6.84 -23.21 -12.81
C TYR A 3 6.44 -23.84 -11.46
N THR A 4 5.70 -23.11 -10.64
CA THR A 4 5.31 -23.55 -9.28
C THR A 4 4.27 -24.66 -9.29
N ILE A 5 3.44 -24.75 -10.33
CA ILE A 5 2.43 -25.81 -10.49
C ILE A 5 3.06 -27.10 -11.02
N GLN A 6 4.16 -27.02 -11.77
CA GLN A 6 4.87 -28.18 -12.31
C GLN A 6 5.73 -28.90 -11.27
N GLN A 7 6.06 -28.25 -10.15
CA GLN A 7 6.78 -28.87 -9.04
C GLN A 7 5.87 -29.81 -8.26
N PRO A 8 6.39 -30.94 -7.72
CA PRO A 8 5.61 -31.82 -6.87
C PRO A 8 5.14 -31.04 -5.63
N SER A 9 3.85 -31.16 -5.29
CA SER A 9 3.27 -30.45 -4.16
C SER A 9 3.86 -30.96 -2.84
N GLN A 10 4.38 -30.06 -2.00
CA GLN A 10 4.94 -30.38 -0.68
C GLN A 10 3.97 -30.11 0.48
N TRP A 11 2.68 -29.97 0.18
CA TRP A 11 1.61 -29.64 1.13
C TRP A 11 1.58 -30.50 2.40
N GLU A 12 1.96 -31.78 2.35
CA GLU A 12 1.96 -32.67 3.52
C GLU A 12 3.12 -32.40 4.51
N THR A 13 4.22 -31.82 4.04
CA THR A 13 5.43 -31.60 4.87
C THR A 13 5.53 -30.17 5.39
N LEU A 14 4.64 -29.26 4.96
CA LEU A 14 4.66 -27.86 5.32
C LEU A 14 3.82 -27.59 6.59
N PRO A 15 4.30 -26.73 7.51
CA PRO A 15 3.56 -26.40 8.71
C PRO A 15 2.26 -25.65 8.38
N SER A 16 1.16 -26.05 9.01
CA SER A 16 -0.16 -25.44 8.77
C SER A 16 -0.33 -24.05 9.43
N TYR A 17 0.47 -23.76 10.45
CA TYR A 17 0.45 -22.48 11.17
C TYR A 17 1.88 -21.97 11.41
N THR A 18 2.00 -20.66 11.56
CA THR A 18 3.26 -19.99 11.87
C THR A 18 3.27 -19.42 13.28
N ASN A 19 4.45 -18.99 13.76
CA ASN A 19 4.63 -18.30 15.03
C ASN A 19 3.92 -16.93 15.05
N PHE A 20 3.56 -16.46 16.25
CA PHE A 20 2.88 -15.18 16.47
C PHE A 20 3.62 -13.98 15.82
N THR A 21 4.94 -13.92 15.97
CA THR A 21 5.77 -12.87 15.34
C THR A 21 5.65 -12.88 13.82
N SER A 22 5.68 -14.05 13.19
CA SER A 22 5.53 -14.16 11.73
C SER A 22 4.13 -13.75 11.25
N THR A 23 3.10 -13.99 12.06
CA THR A 23 1.74 -13.51 11.78
C THR A 23 1.68 -11.99 11.77
N ILE A 24 2.34 -11.31 12.73
CA ILE A 24 2.44 -9.84 12.75
C ILE A 24 3.19 -9.32 11.52
N ILE A 25 4.32 -9.94 11.17
CA ILE A 25 5.08 -9.58 9.97
C ILE A 25 4.22 -9.75 8.71
N PHE A 26 3.43 -10.83 8.63
CA PHE A 26 2.48 -11.06 7.52
C PHE A 26 1.38 -10.01 7.46
N ILE A 27 0.82 -9.58 8.59
CA ILE A 27 -0.16 -8.48 8.64
C ILE A 27 0.48 -7.21 8.07
N GLY A 28 1.71 -6.88 8.47
CA GLY A 28 2.46 -5.75 7.92
C GLY A 28 2.65 -5.82 6.41
N MET A 29 3.09 -6.98 5.90
CA MET A 29 3.25 -7.19 4.46
C MET A 29 1.93 -7.08 3.70
N SER A 30 0.84 -7.59 4.28
CA SER A 30 -0.49 -7.51 3.70
C SER A 30 -0.98 -6.07 3.64
N MET A 31 -0.81 -5.30 4.73
CA MET A 31 -1.15 -3.87 4.79
C MET A 31 -0.38 -3.06 3.76
N TYR A 32 0.92 -3.33 3.58
CA TYR A 32 1.73 -2.70 2.54
C TYR A 32 1.22 -3.06 1.13
N ALA A 33 0.83 -4.32 0.92
CA ALA A 33 0.39 -4.74 -0.41
C ALA A 33 -0.99 -4.19 -0.81
N PHE A 34 -1.81 -3.74 0.15
CA PHE A 34 -3.04 -2.96 -0.08
C PHE A 34 -2.81 -1.44 -0.04
N GLU A 35 -1.56 -0.97 -0.14
CA GLU A 35 -1.28 0.46 -0.21
C GLU A 35 -1.71 1.03 -1.56
N GLY A 36 -2.88 1.69 -1.56
CA GLY A 36 -3.45 2.38 -2.72
C GLY A 36 -4.44 3.48 -2.34
N GLN A 37 -4.60 3.75 -1.04
CA GLN A 37 -5.62 4.62 -0.47
C GLN A 37 -5.50 6.06 -0.99
N THR A 38 -4.28 6.53 -1.25
CA THR A 38 -4.01 7.87 -1.79
C THR A 38 -4.46 8.05 -3.24
N MET A 39 -4.64 6.94 -3.98
CA MET A 39 -5.06 6.95 -5.37
C MET A 39 -6.58 6.86 -5.54
N ILE A 40 -7.31 6.54 -4.46
CA ILE A 40 -8.76 6.34 -4.52
C ILE A 40 -9.47 7.60 -5.05
N LEU A 41 -9.23 8.76 -4.45
CA LEU A 41 -9.90 10.00 -4.84
C LEU A 41 -9.54 10.47 -6.27
N PRO A 42 -8.27 10.46 -6.71
CA PRO A 42 -7.94 10.78 -8.10
C PRO A 42 -8.53 9.79 -9.12
N ILE A 43 -8.71 8.52 -8.76
CA ILE A 43 -9.31 7.50 -9.62
C ILE A 43 -10.83 7.70 -9.71
N GLU A 44 -11.50 7.86 -8.57
CA GLU A 44 -12.94 8.13 -8.48
C GLU A 44 -13.33 9.34 -9.33
N ASN A 45 -12.58 10.44 -9.23
CA ASN A 45 -12.80 11.66 -10.02
C ASN A 45 -12.61 11.50 -11.54
N LYS A 46 -12.03 10.38 -12.00
CA LYS A 46 -11.78 10.10 -13.42
C LYS A 46 -12.73 9.03 -13.98
N LEU A 47 -13.62 8.47 -13.17
CA LEU A 47 -14.62 7.52 -13.64
C LEU A 47 -15.75 8.24 -14.38
N GLU A 48 -16.34 7.55 -15.34
CA GLU A 48 -17.52 8.04 -16.05
C GLU A 48 -18.72 8.16 -15.10
N ASN A 49 -18.94 7.13 -14.26
CA ASN A 49 -19.93 7.11 -13.19
C ASN A 49 -19.20 6.95 -11.83
N PRO A 50 -19.00 8.03 -11.05
CA PRO A 50 -18.34 7.94 -9.75
C PRO A 50 -19.20 7.24 -8.70
N GLU A 51 -20.54 7.29 -8.79
CA GLU A 51 -21.45 6.60 -7.87
C GLU A 51 -21.24 5.07 -7.84
N ASP A 52 -20.91 4.47 -8.98
CA ASP A 52 -20.68 3.03 -9.12
C ASP A 52 -19.34 2.58 -8.49
N PHE A 53 -18.51 3.50 -8.01
CA PHE A 53 -17.19 3.17 -7.48
C PHE A 53 -17.26 2.36 -6.18
N LEU A 54 -18.15 2.75 -5.26
CA LEU A 54 -18.32 2.16 -3.93
C LEU A 54 -19.47 1.15 -3.83
N ASP A 55 -20.24 0.96 -4.91
CA ASP A 55 -21.35 0.01 -4.93
C ASP A 55 -20.87 -1.44 -4.68
N ASN A 56 -21.78 -2.31 -4.23
CA ASN A 56 -21.43 -3.69 -3.81
C ASN A 56 -20.74 -4.51 -4.93
N PHE A 57 -21.10 -4.26 -6.19
CA PHE A 57 -20.45 -4.82 -7.38
C PHE A 57 -19.69 -3.75 -8.18
N GLY A 58 -19.34 -2.66 -7.50
CA GLY A 58 -18.62 -1.53 -8.05
C GLY A 58 -17.17 -1.84 -8.37
N VAL A 59 -16.48 -0.82 -8.86
CA VAL A 59 -15.08 -0.93 -9.30
C VAL A 59 -14.16 -1.27 -8.13
N LEU A 60 -14.37 -0.66 -6.96
CA LEU A 60 -13.49 -0.86 -5.81
C LEU A 60 -13.60 -2.28 -5.22
N PRO A 61 -14.79 -2.80 -4.82
CA PRO A 61 -14.87 -4.13 -4.21
C PRO A 61 -14.46 -5.25 -5.18
N THR A 62 -14.85 -5.14 -6.46
CA THR A 62 -14.48 -6.13 -7.48
C THR A 62 -12.98 -6.18 -7.69
N THR A 63 -12.32 -5.02 -7.77
CA THR A 63 -10.85 -4.96 -7.90
C THR A 63 -10.17 -5.54 -6.66
N MET A 64 -10.65 -5.21 -5.46
CA MET A 64 -10.08 -5.73 -4.22
C MET A 64 -10.20 -7.25 -4.13
N ILE A 65 -11.36 -7.83 -4.45
CA ILE A 65 -11.57 -9.29 -4.45
C ILE A 65 -10.67 -9.96 -5.48
N LEU A 66 -10.63 -9.43 -6.70
CA LEU A 66 -9.80 -9.98 -7.79
C LEU A 66 -8.31 -9.93 -7.43
N CYS A 67 -7.81 -8.81 -6.93
CA CYS A 67 -6.42 -8.66 -6.50
C CYS A 67 -6.09 -9.61 -5.34
N THR A 68 -6.92 -9.64 -4.30
CA THR A 68 -6.68 -10.43 -3.10
C THR A 68 -6.73 -11.93 -3.38
N VAL A 69 -7.86 -12.40 -3.90
CA VAL A 69 -8.11 -13.83 -4.07
C VAL A 69 -7.41 -14.34 -5.33
N GLY A 70 -7.57 -13.63 -6.44
CA GLY A 70 -7.07 -14.05 -7.75
C GLY A 70 -5.55 -13.99 -7.86
N PHE A 71 -4.92 -12.93 -7.35
CA PHE A 71 -3.47 -12.74 -7.50
C PHE A 71 -2.70 -13.05 -6.22
N MET A 72 -2.98 -12.36 -5.12
CA MET A 72 -2.14 -12.44 -3.92
C MET A 72 -2.22 -13.81 -3.24
N MET A 73 -3.44 -14.30 -3.00
CA MET A 73 -3.67 -15.59 -2.37
C MET A 73 -3.24 -16.74 -3.29
N ALA A 74 -3.60 -16.69 -4.58
CA ALA A 74 -3.21 -17.74 -5.51
C ALA A 74 -1.68 -17.83 -5.68
N ILE A 75 -1.00 -16.72 -5.94
CA ILE A 75 0.46 -16.71 -6.11
C ILE A 75 1.16 -17.07 -4.80
N GLY A 76 0.66 -16.60 -3.65
CA GLY A 76 1.19 -16.96 -2.34
C GLY A 76 1.07 -18.45 -2.05
N PHE A 77 -0.12 -19.03 -2.27
CA PHE A 77 -0.38 -20.45 -2.03
C PHE A 77 0.44 -21.35 -2.95
N TYR A 78 0.38 -21.15 -4.27
CA TYR A 78 1.14 -21.97 -5.21
C TYR A 78 2.65 -21.71 -5.11
N GLY A 79 3.06 -20.49 -4.77
CA GLY A 79 4.46 -20.15 -4.52
C GLY A 79 5.02 -20.90 -3.33
N TYR A 80 4.31 -20.89 -2.20
CA TYR A 80 4.75 -21.59 -0.99
C TYR A 80 4.73 -23.11 -1.16
N ASN A 81 3.68 -23.66 -1.79
CA ASN A 81 3.58 -25.10 -2.06
C ASN A 81 4.67 -25.62 -3.02
N GLY A 82 5.14 -24.79 -3.95
CA GLY A 82 6.17 -25.18 -4.94
C GLY A 82 7.61 -25.03 -4.47
N PHE A 83 7.92 -24.04 -3.61
CA PHE A 83 9.28 -23.77 -3.12
C PHE A 83 9.52 -24.25 -1.68
N GLY A 84 8.47 -24.50 -0.91
CA GLY A 84 8.55 -24.94 0.47
C GLY A 84 9.34 -23.99 1.38
N ASN A 85 10.16 -24.56 2.27
CA ASN A 85 10.93 -23.82 3.27
C ASN A 85 12.13 -23.05 2.69
N ASP A 86 12.55 -23.34 1.46
CA ASP A 86 13.69 -22.66 0.79
C ASP A 86 13.29 -21.37 0.08
N ILE A 87 12.06 -20.88 0.32
CA ILE A 87 11.55 -19.68 -0.32
C ILE A 87 12.27 -18.42 0.18
N LYS A 88 12.97 -17.71 -0.72
CA LYS A 88 13.51 -16.38 -0.44
C LYS A 88 12.41 -15.32 -0.35
N SER A 89 12.73 -14.20 0.30
CA SER A 89 11.83 -13.07 0.56
C SER A 89 11.20 -12.43 -0.69
N THR A 90 11.78 -12.61 -1.87
CA THR A 90 11.13 -12.29 -3.14
C THR A 90 11.03 -13.53 -4.02
N ILE A 91 9.81 -13.88 -4.42
CA ILE A 91 9.53 -15.08 -5.23
C ILE A 91 10.33 -15.11 -6.54
N THR A 92 10.65 -13.95 -7.09
CA THR A 92 11.38 -13.77 -8.36
C THR A 92 12.82 -14.29 -8.29
N VAL A 93 13.41 -14.30 -7.09
CA VAL A 93 14.78 -14.81 -6.87
C VAL A 93 14.80 -16.34 -6.84
N ASN A 94 13.67 -16.97 -6.53
CA ASN A 94 13.54 -18.44 -6.50
C ASN A 94 13.27 -19.03 -7.89
N VAL A 95 12.79 -18.23 -8.83
CA VAL A 95 12.52 -18.69 -10.20
C VAL A 95 13.86 -18.81 -10.97
N PRO A 96 14.12 -19.94 -11.65
CA PRO A 96 15.33 -20.09 -12.45
C PRO A 96 15.40 -19.04 -13.57
N LYS A 97 16.58 -18.45 -13.78
CA LYS A 97 16.80 -17.40 -14.77
C LYS A 97 17.06 -17.93 -16.19
N THR A 98 16.78 -19.21 -16.44
CA THR A 98 17.08 -19.89 -17.70
C THR A 98 15.84 -19.95 -18.61
N GLY A 99 16.04 -19.71 -19.91
CA GLY A 99 14.99 -19.83 -20.93
C GLY A 99 13.81 -18.89 -20.75
N PHE A 100 12.59 -19.40 -20.99
CA PHE A 100 11.33 -18.63 -20.93
C PHE A 100 11.04 -18.02 -19.56
N TYR A 101 11.60 -18.55 -18.47
CA TYR A 101 11.39 -17.99 -17.13
C TYR A 101 12.11 -16.65 -16.92
N SER A 102 13.16 -16.36 -17.70
CA SER A 102 13.84 -15.06 -17.68
C SER A 102 12.91 -13.93 -18.15
N VAL A 103 11.93 -14.24 -19.01
CA VAL A 103 10.94 -13.29 -19.52
C VAL A 103 10.09 -12.71 -18.39
N VAL A 104 9.81 -13.48 -17.33
CA VAL A 104 9.06 -13.01 -16.16
C VAL A 104 9.82 -11.87 -15.46
N ASN A 105 11.14 -11.99 -15.32
CA ASN A 105 11.95 -10.92 -14.73
C ASN A 105 11.92 -9.65 -15.59
N VAL A 106 11.91 -9.78 -16.91
CA VAL A 106 11.78 -8.64 -17.82
C VAL A 106 10.44 -7.93 -17.64
N PHE A 107 9.33 -8.68 -17.60
CA PHE A 107 8.01 -8.11 -17.36
C PHE A 107 7.91 -7.43 -15.98
N LEU A 108 8.51 -8.00 -14.95
CA LEU A 108 8.55 -7.40 -13.62
C LEU A 108 9.39 -6.13 -13.57
N MET A 109 10.50 -6.07 -14.31
CA MET A 109 11.28 -4.83 -14.48
C MET A 109 10.44 -3.76 -15.18
N ILE A 110 9.75 -4.11 -16.27
CA ILE A 110 8.87 -3.17 -16.99
C ILE A 110 7.74 -2.69 -16.07
N GLN A 111 7.09 -3.61 -15.35
CA GLN A 111 6.04 -3.28 -14.38
C GLN A 111 6.55 -2.33 -13.30
N SER A 112 7.76 -2.55 -12.77
CA SER A 112 8.35 -1.68 -11.75
C SER A 112 8.61 -0.26 -12.26
N ILE A 113 9.11 -0.11 -13.50
CA ILE A 113 9.33 1.19 -14.14
C ILE A 113 8.00 1.95 -14.34
N LEU A 114 6.99 1.25 -14.84
CA LEU A 114 5.65 1.83 -15.04
C LEU A 114 4.97 2.16 -13.71
N GLY A 115 5.08 1.27 -12.71
CA GLY A 115 4.51 1.45 -11.38
C GLY A 115 5.10 2.64 -10.65
N HIS A 116 6.42 2.85 -10.74
CA HIS A 116 7.06 4.04 -10.18
C HIS A 116 6.51 5.34 -10.78
N SER A 117 6.24 5.36 -12.09
CA SER A 117 5.66 6.52 -12.77
C SER A 117 4.26 6.86 -12.25
N ILE A 118 3.43 5.85 -11.99
CA ILE A 118 2.08 6.01 -11.43
C ILE A 118 2.14 6.48 -9.98
N ALA A 119 3.01 5.90 -9.15
CA ALA A 119 3.17 6.31 -7.75
C ALA A 119 3.58 7.78 -7.63
N MET A 120 4.53 8.23 -8.47
CA MET A 120 5.01 9.61 -8.50
C MET A 120 3.95 10.60 -9.00
N TYR A 121 3.02 10.17 -9.87
CA TYR A 121 1.93 11.02 -10.35
C TYR A 121 1.08 11.57 -9.19
N VAL A 122 0.74 10.75 -8.20
CA VAL A 122 -0.08 11.19 -7.06
C VAL A 122 0.68 12.15 -6.15
N VAL A 123 1.95 11.87 -5.87
CA VAL A 123 2.83 12.77 -5.11
C VAL A 123 2.89 14.14 -5.81
N PHE A 124 3.04 14.15 -7.13
CA PHE A 124 3.07 15.40 -7.88
C PHE A 124 1.73 16.12 -7.85
N ASP A 125 0.60 15.49 -8.17
CA ASP A 125 -0.69 16.20 -8.21
C ASP A 125 -1.08 16.77 -6.84
N MET A 126 -0.78 16.07 -5.74
CA MET A 126 -1.07 16.54 -4.38
C MET A 126 -0.15 17.69 -3.94
N PHE A 127 1.17 17.53 -4.05
CA PHE A 127 2.11 18.49 -3.48
C PHE A 127 2.41 19.68 -4.40
N PHE A 128 2.32 19.50 -5.72
CA PHE A 128 2.75 20.51 -6.70
C PHE A 128 1.94 21.81 -6.61
N LYS A 129 0.61 21.73 -6.46
CA LYS A 129 -0.28 22.91 -6.37
C LYS A 129 0.08 23.76 -5.14
N GLY A 130 0.31 23.12 -4.00
CA GLY A 130 0.69 23.79 -2.76
C GLY A 130 2.09 24.40 -2.80
N PHE A 131 3.05 23.64 -3.34
CA PHE A 131 4.45 24.08 -3.50
C PHE A 131 4.57 25.26 -4.46
N ARG A 132 3.98 25.15 -5.65
CA ARG A 132 4.03 26.19 -6.69
C ARG A 132 3.51 27.53 -6.17
N ARG A 133 2.36 27.53 -5.49
CA ARG A 133 1.77 28.75 -4.90
C ARG A 133 2.73 29.42 -3.91
N LYS A 134 3.28 28.67 -2.96
CA LYS A 134 4.21 29.24 -1.95
C LYS A 134 5.54 29.69 -2.56
N PHE A 135 6.06 28.93 -3.52
CA PHE A 135 7.35 29.23 -4.16
C PHE A 135 7.28 30.47 -5.05
N GLN A 136 6.21 30.64 -5.82
CA GLN A 136 6.02 31.83 -6.66
C GLN A 136 5.85 33.12 -5.86
N ILE A 137 5.20 33.05 -4.69
CA ILE A 137 5.08 34.21 -3.79
C ILE A 137 6.45 34.62 -3.23
N ARG A 138 7.33 33.65 -2.94
CA ARG A 138 8.64 33.91 -2.35
C ARG A 138 9.70 34.30 -3.38
N PHE A 139 9.65 33.72 -4.57
CA PHE A 139 10.63 33.96 -5.63
C PHE A 139 9.91 34.23 -6.97
N PRO A 140 9.48 35.48 -7.22
CA PRO A 140 8.72 35.83 -8.42
C PRO A 140 9.56 35.82 -9.72
N ASN A 141 10.89 35.93 -9.62
CA ASN A 141 11.78 36.09 -10.78
C ASN A 141 12.28 34.76 -11.38
N VAL A 142 11.88 33.61 -10.84
CA VAL A 142 12.38 32.30 -11.28
C VAL A 142 11.47 31.76 -12.38
N PRO A 143 12.00 31.24 -13.50
CA PRO A 143 11.18 30.66 -14.54
C PRO A 143 10.40 29.44 -14.00
N LEU A 144 9.09 29.46 -14.21
CA LEU A 144 8.15 28.39 -13.80
C LEU A 144 8.62 26.99 -14.23
N THR A 145 9.18 26.88 -15.43
CA THR A 145 9.68 25.62 -15.99
C THR A 145 10.84 25.03 -15.18
N LEU A 146 11.67 25.86 -14.56
CA LEU A 146 12.77 25.42 -13.70
C LEU A 146 12.24 24.90 -12.35
N VAL A 147 11.24 25.58 -11.79
CA VAL A 147 10.59 25.17 -10.54
C VAL A 147 9.90 23.81 -10.73
N ASP A 148 9.20 23.63 -11.84
CA ASP A 148 8.49 22.38 -12.15
C ASP A 148 9.45 21.21 -12.36
N LYS A 149 10.53 21.41 -13.13
CA LYS A 149 11.57 20.39 -13.34
C LYS A 149 12.34 20.10 -12.07
N GLY A 150 12.68 21.12 -11.29
CA GLY A 150 13.40 20.99 -10.02
C GLY A 150 12.61 20.18 -9.01
N PHE A 151 11.30 20.46 -8.87
CA PHE A 151 10.42 19.71 -7.97
C PHE A 151 10.32 18.23 -8.35
N ARG A 152 10.18 17.93 -9.65
CA ARG A 152 10.15 16.54 -10.13
C ARG A 152 11.47 15.82 -9.90
N CYS A 153 12.59 16.48 -10.24
CA CYS A 153 13.94 15.94 -10.03
C CYS A 153 14.20 15.63 -8.55
N PHE A 154 13.82 16.53 -7.66
CA PHE A 154 13.98 16.36 -6.21
C PHE A 154 13.33 15.06 -5.71
N TRP A 155 12.07 14.81 -6.04
CA TRP A 155 11.39 13.60 -5.56
C TRP A 155 11.96 12.31 -6.16
N VAL A 156 12.37 12.33 -7.44
CA VAL A 156 13.03 11.16 -8.07
C VAL A 156 14.38 10.88 -7.40
N LEU A 157 15.14 11.92 -7.05
CA LEU A 157 16.40 11.77 -6.31
C LEU A 157 16.16 11.20 -4.92
N VAL A 158 15.13 11.65 -4.19
CA VAL A 158 14.78 11.08 -2.87
C VAL A 158 14.51 9.58 -2.98
N THR A 159 13.74 9.13 -3.96
CA THR A 159 13.47 7.70 -4.16
C THR A 159 14.73 6.92 -4.56
N TYR A 160 15.62 7.53 -5.34
CA TYR A 160 16.90 6.93 -5.71
C TYR A 160 17.84 6.77 -4.51
N PHE A 161 17.93 7.80 -3.65
CA PHE A 161 18.70 7.71 -2.41
C PHE A 161 18.16 6.63 -1.47
N MET A 162 16.83 6.51 -1.34
CA MET A 162 16.22 5.44 -0.54
C MET A 162 16.57 4.04 -1.07
N ALA A 163 16.61 3.86 -2.40
CA ALA A 163 17.01 2.60 -3.02
C ALA A 163 18.47 2.21 -2.72
N ILE A 164 19.37 3.18 -2.58
CA ILE A 164 20.78 2.93 -2.20
C ILE A 164 20.89 2.59 -0.71
N LEU A 165 20.15 3.30 0.14
CA LEU A 165 20.24 3.16 1.59
C LEU A 165 19.69 1.82 2.11
N ILE A 166 18.68 1.25 1.46
CA ILE A 166 17.96 0.07 1.98
C ILE A 166 18.01 -1.09 0.99
N PRO A 167 19.05 -1.94 1.03
CA PRO A 167 19.18 -3.09 0.13
C PRO A 167 18.30 -4.28 0.53
N LYS A 168 17.82 -4.33 1.79
CA LYS A 168 17.02 -5.45 2.33
C LYS A 168 15.52 -5.10 2.35
N LEU A 169 14.82 -5.38 1.26
CA LEU A 169 13.39 -5.12 1.11
C LEU A 169 12.51 -5.91 2.10
N GLU A 170 12.97 -7.08 2.53
CA GLU A 170 12.24 -7.99 3.40
C GLU A 170 11.89 -7.41 4.78
N HIS A 171 12.72 -6.50 5.30
CA HIS A 171 12.45 -5.82 6.56
C HIS A 171 11.67 -4.51 6.35
N LEU A 172 11.88 -3.84 5.22
CA LEU A 172 11.25 -2.56 4.92
C LEU A 172 9.75 -2.71 4.66
N ILE A 173 9.36 -3.71 3.88
CA ILE A 173 7.96 -3.92 3.46
C ILE A 173 7.02 -4.07 4.68
N PRO A 174 7.27 -4.99 5.63
CA PRO A 174 6.45 -5.09 6.83
C PRO A 174 6.48 -3.82 7.68
N LEU A 175 7.66 -3.20 7.83
CA LEU A 175 7.81 -2.00 8.65
C LEU A 175 6.98 -0.83 8.12
N VAL A 176 7.06 -0.55 6.81
CA VAL A 176 6.27 0.51 6.17
C VAL A 176 4.78 0.20 6.22
N GLY A 177 4.40 -1.06 6.02
CA GLY A 177 3.02 -1.51 6.12
C GLY A 177 2.41 -1.34 7.53
N VAL A 178 3.12 -1.78 8.58
CA VAL A 178 2.64 -1.61 9.97
C VAL A 178 2.66 -0.15 10.40
N THR A 179 3.65 0.64 9.97
CA THR A 179 3.73 2.06 10.35
C THR A 179 2.79 2.93 9.53
N SER A 180 3.14 3.20 8.28
CA SER A 180 2.39 4.08 7.39
C SER A 180 1.02 3.49 7.01
N GLY A 181 0.99 2.21 6.64
CA GLY A 181 -0.23 1.54 6.18
C GLY A 181 -1.32 1.53 7.27
N THR A 182 -0.95 1.18 8.50
CA THR A 182 -1.89 1.18 9.63
C THR A 182 -2.35 2.58 10.02
N LEU A 183 -1.47 3.59 10.00
CA LEU A 183 -1.86 4.98 10.24
C LEU A 183 -2.89 5.44 9.19
N CYS A 184 -2.63 5.16 7.92
CA CYS A 184 -3.52 5.56 6.81
C CYS A 184 -4.85 4.81 6.80
N ALA A 185 -4.87 3.53 7.13
CA ALA A 185 -6.07 2.70 7.06
C ALA A 185 -6.93 2.79 8.33
N LEU A 186 -6.32 2.84 9.52
CA LEU A 186 -7.04 2.69 10.78
C LEU A 186 -7.08 3.96 11.61
N VAL A 187 -6.10 4.88 11.48
CA VAL A 187 -6.04 6.09 12.33
C VAL A 187 -6.66 7.28 11.62
N TYR A 188 -6.28 7.57 10.38
CA TYR A 188 -6.79 8.74 9.67
C TYR A 188 -8.30 8.73 9.40
N PRO A 189 -8.94 7.63 8.95
CA PRO A 189 -10.38 7.68 8.66
C PRO A 189 -11.25 7.96 9.90
N PRO A 190 -11.03 7.29 11.07
CA PRO A 190 -11.77 7.62 12.28
C PRO A 190 -11.49 9.03 12.81
N LEU A 191 -10.25 9.52 12.68
CA LEU A 191 -9.90 10.89 13.05
C LEU A 191 -10.66 11.91 12.19
N PHE A 192 -10.63 11.75 10.87
CA PHE A 192 -11.38 12.62 9.95
C PHE A 192 -12.88 12.53 10.19
N GLN A 193 -13.43 11.34 10.44
CA GLN A 193 -14.84 11.18 10.76
C GLN A 193 -15.21 11.93 12.05
N THR A 194 -14.37 11.85 13.07
CA THR A 194 -14.62 12.53 14.36
C THR A 194 -14.57 14.04 14.21
N ILE A 195 -13.63 14.57 13.42
CA ILE A 195 -13.47 16.01 13.20
C ILE A 195 -14.62 16.55 12.33
N THR A 196 -14.95 15.89 11.21
CA THR A 196 -15.94 16.36 10.25
C THR A 196 -17.37 16.28 10.80
N PHE A 197 -17.73 15.19 11.49
CA PHE A 197 -19.10 14.99 12.01
C PHE A 197 -19.27 15.43 13.47
N TRP A 198 -18.33 16.19 14.03
CA TRP A 198 -18.37 16.60 15.44
C TRP A 198 -19.64 17.38 15.80
N GLU A 199 -20.01 18.34 14.95
CA GLU A 199 -21.19 19.18 15.17
C GLU A 199 -22.49 18.37 15.01
N ASP A 200 -22.57 17.49 14.01
CA ASP A 200 -23.71 16.59 13.82
C ASP A 200 -23.90 15.63 14.99
N TRP A 201 -22.80 15.14 15.57
CA TRP A 201 -22.87 14.27 16.75
C TRP A 201 -23.30 15.02 18.00
N LYS A 202 -22.96 16.31 18.11
CA LYS A 202 -23.40 17.16 19.21
C LYS A 202 -24.89 17.49 19.11
N ALA A 203 -25.43 17.62 17.89
CA ALA A 203 -26.84 17.92 17.65
C ALA A 203 -27.75 16.69 17.72
N ASN A 204 -27.34 15.56 17.13
CA ASN A 204 -28.24 14.43 16.86
C ASN A 204 -28.03 13.19 17.75
N LEU A 205 -26.92 13.07 18.49
CA LEU A 205 -26.61 11.87 19.27
C LEU A 205 -26.78 12.06 20.78
N THR A 206 -27.39 11.07 21.41
CA THR A 206 -27.42 10.92 22.88
C THR A 206 -25.99 10.82 23.42
N PRO A 207 -25.68 11.44 24.59
CA PRO A 207 -24.31 11.48 25.13
C PRO A 207 -23.65 10.11 25.29
N ALA A 208 -24.42 9.05 25.60
CA ALA A 208 -23.92 7.68 25.68
C ALA A 208 -23.44 7.12 24.32
N ARG A 209 -24.18 7.35 23.23
CA ARG A 209 -23.78 6.91 21.88
C ARG A 209 -22.59 7.71 21.35
N ARG A 210 -22.48 8.98 21.73
CA ARG A 210 -21.31 9.82 21.43
C ARG A 210 -20.06 9.33 22.15
N ALA A 211 -20.16 9.04 23.45
CA ALA A 211 -19.06 8.48 24.24
C ALA A 211 -18.61 7.12 23.70
N PHE A 212 -19.56 6.27 23.27
CA PHE A 212 -19.24 4.97 22.66
C PHE A 212 -18.48 5.13 21.32
N LYS A 213 -18.93 6.01 20.42
CA LYS A 213 -18.23 6.25 19.14
C LYS A 213 -16.83 6.84 19.32
N ILE A 214 -16.69 7.79 20.25
CA ILE A 214 -15.37 8.38 20.58
C ILE A 214 -14.47 7.32 21.23
N GLY A 215 -15.02 6.51 22.16
CA GLY A 215 -14.31 5.42 22.79
C GLY A 215 -13.84 4.35 21.80
N LEU A 216 -14.67 4.00 20.81
CA LEU A 216 -14.31 3.09 19.73
C LEU A 216 -13.15 3.65 18.88
N ASN A 217 -13.24 4.93 18.47
CA ASN A 217 -12.20 5.58 17.67
C ASN A 217 -10.88 5.71 18.44
N LEU A 218 -10.94 6.02 19.74
CA LEU A 218 -9.77 6.06 20.62
C LEU A 218 -9.18 4.67 20.86
N ALA A 219 -10.02 3.64 21.03
CA ALA A 219 -9.57 2.26 21.17
C ALA A 219 -8.87 1.76 19.90
N LEU A 220 -9.37 2.12 18.72
CA LEU A 220 -8.71 1.83 17.44
C LEU A 220 -7.35 2.52 17.35
N CYS A 221 -7.25 3.80 17.71
CA CYS A 221 -5.98 4.52 17.74
C CYS A 221 -4.98 3.92 18.74
N TYR A 222 -5.45 3.54 19.93
CA TYR A 222 -4.62 2.90 20.96
C TYR A 222 -4.14 1.52 20.53
N TRP A 223 -4.99 0.74 19.86
CA TRP A 223 -4.62 -0.58 19.34
C TRP A 223 -3.52 -0.49 18.28
N VAL A 224 -3.55 0.53 17.43
CA VAL A 224 -2.47 0.81 16.47
C VAL A 224 -1.17 1.18 17.18
N PHE A 225 -1.25 1.98 18.24
CA PHE A 225 -0.07 2.34 19.04
C PHE A 225 0.57 1.11 19.71
N LEU A 226 -0.26 0.18 20.22
CA LEU A 226 0.21 -1.08 20.80
C LEU A 226 0.89 -1.98 19.76
N GLN A 227 0.42 -1.99 18.50
CA GLN A 227 1.07 -2.73 17.42
C GLN A 227 2.45 -2.16 17.06
N LEU A 228 2.61 -0.83 17.13
CA LEU A 228 3.88 -0.16 16.86
C LEU A 228 4.93 -0.44 17.94
N GLU A 229 4.52 -0.70 19.19
CA GLU A 229 5.46 -1.08 20.26
C GLU A 229 5.94 -2.54 20.17
N LEU A 230 5.26 -3.39 19.39
CA LEU A 230 5.59 -4.80 19.22
C LEU A 230 6.52 -5.09 18.02
N VAL A 231 6.81 -4.08 17.20
CA VAL A 231 7.70 -4.16 16.01
C VAL A 231 9.02 -3.45 16.28
#